data_AF-A0A2S9VEN3-F1
#
_entry.id   AF-A0A2S9VEN3-F1
#
_cell.length_a   1.000
_cell.length_b   1.000
_cell.length_c   1.000
_cell.angle_alpha   90.00
_cell.angle_beta   90.00
_cell.angle_gamma   90.00
#
_symmetry.space_group_name_H-M   'P 1'
#
loop_
_entity.id
_entity.type
_entity.pdbx_description
1 polymer ?
#
loop_
_entity_poly.entity_id
_entity_poly.type
_entity_poly.pdbx_seq_one_letter_code
_entity_poly.pdbx_strand_id
1 'polypeptide(L)'
;MNLLKAERERLGLKQSQVFEHIGVSKGTFIRWEQDAPIPSDKLAGLASLGFDINYVVTGKRSVNTKRVAEIVELIESLLVEHGRHVSPKGKARIIAGLLELEQESQQEVKASNVLPFVTAAGF
;
A
#
# COMPACT_ATOMS: atom_id res chain seq x y z
N MET A 1 -19.15 1.12 -10.03
CA MET A 1 -17.77 0.74 -10.40
C MET A 1 -17.38 -0.39 -9.47
N ASN A 2 -17.09 -1.58 -10.01
CA ASN A 2 -16.76 -2.75 -9.19
C ASN A 2 -15.28 -2.72 -8.78
N LEU A 3 -15.00 -2.80 -7.48
CA LEU A 3 -13.66 -2.64 -6.91
C LEU A 3 -12.72 -3.81 -7.26
N LEU A 4 -13.25 -5.04 -7.29
CA LEU A 4 -12.49 -6.23 -7.71
C LEU A 4 -12.03 -6.10 -9.17
N LYS A 5 -12.94 -5.70 -10.06
CA LYS A 5 -12.63 -5.48 -11.48
C LYS A 5 -11.58 -4.38 -11.65
N ALA A 6 -11.77 -3.24 -11.00
CA ALA A 6 -10.81 -2.14 -11.05
C ALA A 6 -9.42 -2.58 -10.57
N GLU A 7 -9.36 -3.42 -9.53
CA GLU A 7 -8.10 -3.93 -9.02
C GLU A 7 -7.42 -4.94 -9.94
N ARG A 8 -8.20 -5.84 -10.55
CA ARG A 8 -7.69 -6.75 -11.58
C ARG A 8 -7.09 -5.98 -12.76
N GLU A 9 -7.77 -4.94 -13.21
CA GLU A 9 -7.33 -4.10 -14.32
C GLU A 9 -6.05 -3.32 -13.97
N ARG A 10 -5.93 -2.80 -12.73
CA ARG A 10 -4.68 -2.21 -12.24
C ARG A 10 -3.50 -3.18 -12.33
N LEU A 11 -3.74 -4.47 -12.04
CA LEU A 11 -2.73 -5.52 -12.13
C LEU A 11 -2.47 -6.01 -13.57
N GLY A 12 -3.23 -5.55 -14.56
CA GLY A 12 -3.10 -6.00 -15.95
C GLY A 12 -3.51 -7.47 -16.18
N LEU A 13 -4.27 -8.05 -15.25
CA LEU A 13 -4.65 -9.47 -15.31
C LEU A 13 -5.93 -9.69 -16.12
N LYS A 14 -5.97 -10.77 -16.90
CA LYS A 14 -7.20 -11.30 -17.50
C LYS A 14 -8.03 -12.03 -16.45
N GLN A 15 -9.35 -12.06 -16.62
CA GLN A 15 -10.26 -12.81 -15.73
C GLN A 15 -9.85 -14.28 -15.59
N SER A 16 -9.41 -14.92 -16.69
CA SER A 16 -8.98 -16.33 -16.70
C SER A 16 -7.81 -16.61 -15.77
N GLN A 17 -6.80 -15.73 -15.79
CA GLN A 17 -5.64 -15.87 -14.91
C GLN A 17 -6.05 -15.84 -13.43
N VAL A 18 -7.09 -15.09 -13.08
CA VAL A 18 -7.56 -15.00 -11.70
C VAL A 18 -8.36 -16.24 -11.32
N PHE A 19 -9.41 -16.59 -12.09
CA PHE A 19 -10.30 -17.68 -11.69
C PHE A 19 -9.65 -19.06 -11.76
N GLU A 20 -8.69 -19.26 -12.67
CA GLU A 20 -7.90 -20.49 -12.75
C GLU A 20 -7.00 -20.62 -11.51
N HIS A 21 -6.34 -19.53 -11.10
CA HIS A 21 -5.44 -19.52 -9.95
C HIS A 21 -6.16 -19.75 -8.61
N ILE A 22 -7.32 -19.12 -8.39
CA ILE A 22 -8.07 -19.25 -7.13
C ILE A 22 -9.06 -20.43 -7.11
N GLY A 23 -9.07 -21.22 -8.20
CA GLY A 23 -9.88 -22.44 -8.33
C GLY A 23 -11.39 -22.18 -8.29
N VAL A 24 -11.88 -21.19 -9.06
CA VAL A 24 -13.32 -20.94 -9.22
C VAL A 24 -13.72 -20.94 -10.70
N SER A 25 -15.00 -21.17 -10.97
CA SER A 25 -15.49 -21.14 -12.35
C SER A 25 -15.50 -19.72 -12.92
N LYS A 26 -15.33 -19.60 -14.25
CA LYS A 26 -15.46 -18.34 -15.00
C LYS A 26 -16.73 -17.57 -14.62
N GLY A 27 -17.88 -18.26 -14.61
CA GLY A 27 -19.16 -17.65 -14.26
C GLY A 27 -19.21 -17.13 -12.83
N THR A 28 -18.54 -17.80 -11.88
CA THR A 28 -18.44 -17.31 -10.50
C THR A 28 -17.67 -16.00 -10.43
N PHE A 29 -16.49 -15.94 -11.06
CA PHE A 29 -15.67 -14.73 -11.04
C PHE A 29 -16.34 -13.56 -11.77
N ILE A 30 -17.02 -13.81 -12.90
CA ILE A 30 -17.79 -12.78 -13.62
C ILE A 30 -18.86 -12.17 -12.71
N ARG A 31 -19.59 -12.99 -11.94
CA ARG A 31 -20.60 -12.47 -10.99
C ARG A 31 -19.98 -11.56 -9.94
N TRP A 32 -18.80 -11.90 -9.41
CA TRP A 32 -18.11 -11.05 -8.43
C TRP A 32 -17.70 -9.70 -9.02
N GLU A 33 -17.29 -9.67 -10.30
CA GLU A 33 -17.03 -8.42 -11.02
C GLU A 33 -18.29 -7.64 -11.41
N GLN A 34 -19.47 -8.23 -11.18
CA GLN A 34 -20.80 -7.64 -11.34
C GLN A 34 -21.48 -7.42 -9.99
N ASP A 35 -20.69 -7.07 -8.97
CA ASP A 35 -21.14 -6.66 -7.64
C ASP A 35 -21.74 -7.79 -6.77
N ALA A 36 -21.56 -9.06 -7.15
CA ALA A 36 -21.85 -10.16 -6.24
C ALA A 36 -20.80 -10.24 -5.11
N PRO A 37 -21.21 -10.64 -3.88
CA PRO A 37 -20.29 -10.81 -2.76
C PRO A 37 -19.18 -11.83 -3.05
N ILE A 38 -17.96 -11.49 -2.63
CA ILE A 38 -16.79 -12.37 -2.69
C ILE A 38 -16.71 -13.13 -1.35
N PRO A 39 -16.65 -14.46 -1.35
CA PRO A 39 -16.40 -15.25 -0.14
C PRO A 39 -15.04 -14.89 0.50
N SER A 40 -15.00 -14.78 1.83
CA SER A 40 -13.80 -14.35 2.56
C SER A 40 -12.62 -15.31 2.40
N ASP A 41 -12.86 -16.61 2.27
CA ASP A 41 -11.85 -17.64 2.02
C ASP A 41 -11.12 -17.47 0.68
N LYS A 42 -11.73 -16.75 -0.27
CA LYS A 42 -11.14 -16.47 -1.59
C LYS A 42 -10.24 -15.25 -1.60
N LEU A 43 -10.32 -14.39 -0.58
CA LEU A 43 -9.50 -13.18 -0.49
C LEU A 43 -8.01 -13.51 -0.36
N ALA A 44 -7.64 -14.59 0.33
CA ALA A 44 -6.24 -15.03 0.43
C ALA A 44 -5.65 -15.42 -0.94
N GLY A 45 -6.44 -16.11 -1.76
CA GLY A 45 -6.06 -16.46 -3.14
C GLY A 45 -5.86 -15.21 -4.01
N LEU A 46 -6.75 -14.23 -3.90
CA LEU A 46 -6.62 -12.94 -4.59
C LEU A 46 -5.38 -12.17 -4.11
N ALA A 47 -5.11 -12.15 -2.80
CA ALA A 47 -3.93 -11.49 -2.23
C ALA A 47 -2.62 -12.07 -2.80
N SER A 48 -2.57 -13.40 -3.00
CA SER A 48 -1.40 -14.06 -3.60
C SER A 48 -1.12 -13.64 -5.06
N LEU A 49 -2.11 -13.09 -5.76
CA LEU A 49 -1.97 -12.51 -7.10
C LEU A 49 -1.61 -11.02 -7.09
N GLY A 50 -1.43 -10.42 -5.91
CA GLY A 50 -1.08 -9.02 -5.73
C GLY A 50 -2.28 -8.06 -5.64
N PHE A 51 -3.50 -8.58 -5.48
CA PHE A 51 -4.66 -7.73 -5.20
C PHE A 51 -4.50 -7.03 -3.84
N ASP A 52 -4.74 -5.73 -3.82
CA ASP A 52 -4.93 -4.96 -2.60
C ASP A 52 -6.31 -5.29 -2.01
N ILE A 53 -6.36 -6.26 -1.09
CA ILE A 53 -7.62 -6.72 -0.48
C ILE A 53 -8.32 -5.61 0.29
N ASN A 54 -7.57 -4.70 0.93
CA ASN A 54 -8.16 -3.55 1.59
C ASN A 54 -8.92 -2.68 0.57
N TYR A 55 -8.33 -2.43 -0.59
CA TYR A 55 -9.00 -1.70 -1.67
C TYR A 55 -10.22 -2.44 -2.21
N VAL A 56 -10.11 -3.75 -2.44
CA VAL A 56 -11.22 -4.57 -2.95
C VAL A 56 -12.44 -4.51 -2.03
N VAL A 57 -12.21 -4.52 -0.70
CA VAL A 57 -13.29 -4.55 0.29
C VAL A 57 -13.80 -3.15 0.68
N THR A 58 -12.90 -2.16 0.80
CA THR A 58 -13.21 -0.86 1.40
C THR A 58 -13.17 0.31 0.40
N GLY A 59 -12.62 0.09 -0.79
CA GLY A 59 -12.31 1.15 -1.76
C GLY A 59 -11.10 2.02 -1.39
N LYS A 60 -10.45 1.77 -0.24
CA LYS A 60 -9.26 2.51 0.21
C LYS A 60 -7.99 1.70 -0.08
N ARG A 61 -7.00 2.33 -0.69
CA ARG A 61 -5.69 1.70 -0.93
C ARG A 61 -4.97 1.41 0.38
N SER A 62 -4.39 0.23 0.50
CA SER A 62 -3.52 -0.17 1.61
C SER A 62 -2.28 0.73 1.71
N VAL A 63 -1.75 1.17 0.57
CA VAL A 63 -0.62 2.09 0.47
C VAL A 63 -1.08 3.40 -0.14
N ASN A 64 -0.90 4.49 0.59
CA ASN A 64 -1.10 5.84 0.05
C ASN A 64 0.21 6.35 -0.57
N THR A 65 0.40 6.13 -1.87
CA THR A 65 1.62 6.54 -2.58
C THR A 65 1.84 8.05 -2.57
N LYS A 66 0.77 8.87 -2.52
CA LYS A 66 0.90 10.33 -2.37
C LYS A 66 1.54 10.66 -1.02
N ARG A 67 1.09 10.01 0.05
CA ARG A 67 1.65 10.22 1.38
C ARG A 67 3.11 9.78 1.47
N VAL A 68 3.45 8.65 0.83
CA VAL A 68 4.84 8.21 0.73
C VAL A 68 5.71 9.25 0.03
N ALA A 69 5.22 9.85 -1.05
CA ALA A 69 5.95 10.90 -1.77
C ALA A 69 6.16 12.15 -0.90
N GLU A 70 5.12 12.62 -0.20
CA GLU A 70 5.21 13.75 0.74
C GLU A 70 6.25 13.51 1.84
N ILE A 71 6.30 12.30 2.42
CA ILE A 71 7.29 11.92 3.43
C ILE A 71 8.70 11.91 2.84
N VAL A 72 8.88 11.38 1.63
CA VAL A 72 10.17 11.36 0.95
C VAL A 72 10.66 12.79 0.69
N GLU A 73 9.80 13.67 0.18
CA GLU A 73 10.13 15.08 -0.05
C GLU A 73 10.58 15.77 1.25
N LEU A 74 9.83 15.58 2.34
CA LEU A 74 10.18 16.12 3.66
C LEU A 74 11.54 15.62 4.15
N ILE A 75 11.82 14.32 4.02
CA ILE A 75 13.11 13.74 4.44
C ILE A 75 14.25 14.34 3.61
N GLU A 76 14.12 14.40 2.28
CA GLU A 76 15.19 14.95 1.43
C GLU A 76 15.45 16.43 1.73
N SER A 77 14.41 17.25 1.94
CA SER A 77 14.58 18.66 2.32
C SER A 77 15.35 18.81 3.64
N LEU A 78 15.01 18.02 4.67
CA LEU A 78 15.70 18.07 5.97
C LEU A 78 17.15 17.61 5.89
N LEU A 79 17.43 16.56 5.11
CA LEU A 79 18.80 16.07 4.92
C LEU A 79 19.68 17.12 4.24
N VAL A 80 19.14 17.81 3.22
CA VAL A 80 19.84 18.90 2.53
C VAL A 80 20.08 20.09 3.46
N GLU A 81 19.05 20.55 4.18
CA GLU A 81 19.14 21.68 5.12
C GLU A 81 20.23 21.48 6.17
N HIS A 82 20.37 20.25 6.68
CA HIS A 82 21.31 19.93 7.76
C HIS A 82 22.65 19.38 7.25
N GLY A 83 22.87 19.32 5.92
CA GLY A 83 24.09 18.77 5.33
C GLY A 83 24.34 17.31 5.69
N ARG A 84 23.27 16.51 5.87
CA ARG A 84 23.34 15.11 6.30
C ARG A 84 23.22 14.18 5.10
N HIS A 85 23.86 13.03 5.21
CA HIS A 85 23.70 11.95 4.24
C HIS A 85 23.27 10.68 4.96
N VAL A 86 22.21 10.04 4.47
CA VAL A 86 21.68 8.78 5.02
C VAL A 86 21.67 7.75 3.91
N SER A 87 22.14 6.54 4.22
CA SER A 87 22.13 5.44 3.25
C SER A 87 20.72 5.12 2.77
N PRO A 88 20.53 4.55 1.57
CA PRO A 88 19.21 4.12 1.09
C PRO A 88 18.46 3.22 2.08
N LYS A 89 19.19 2.32 2.77
CA LYS A 89 18.63 1.46 3.81
C LYS A 89 18.18 2.24 5.05
N GLY A 90 18.92 3.29 5.44
CA GLY A 90 18.52 4.19 6.52
C GLY A 90 17.27 4.99 6.15
N LYS A 91 17.19 5.52 4.93
CA LYS A 91 15.99 6.22 4.42
C LYS A 91 14.76 5.31 4.45
N ALA A 92 14.89 4.06 3.99
CA ALA A 92 13.80 3.09 4.03
C ALA A 92 13.30 2.82 5.45
N ARG A 93 14.19 2.72 6.45
CA ARG A 93 13.82 2.55 7.86
C ARG A 93 13.06 3.75 8.41
N ILE A 94 13.50 4.97 8.08
CA ILE A 94 12.81 6.21 8.50
C ILE A 94 11.41 6.26 7.90
N ILE A 95 11.27 6.01 6.60
CA ILE A 95 9.97 6.02 5.92
C ILE A 95 9.03 4.97 6.55
N ALA A 96 9.51 3.75 6.78
CA ALA A 96 8.71 2.69 7.40
C ALA A 96 8.22 3.08 8.80
N GLY A 97 9.14 3.57 9.65
CA GLY A 97 8.77 3.99 11.01
C GLY A 97 7.79 5.16 11.03
N LEU A 98 7.92 6.13 10.11
CA LEU A 98 6.96 7.24 10.01
C LEU A 98 5.58 6.75 9.58
N LEU A 99 5.50 5.84 8.61
CA LEU A 99 4.22 5.28 8.16
C LEU A 99 3.55 4.45 9.26
N GLU A 100 4.31 3.66 10.03
CA GLU A 100 3.79 2.90 11.18
C GLU A 100 3.22 3.84 12.25
N LEU A 101 3.93 4.91 12.58
CA LEU A 101 3.46 5.91 13.56
C LEU A 101 2.17 6.61 13.12
N GLU A 102 1.99 6.92 11.83
CA GLU A 102 0.73 7.49 11.32
C GLU A 102 -0.44 6.53 11.48
N GLN A 103 -0.20 5.24 11.23
CA GLN A 103 -1.23 4.21 11.35
C GLN A 103 -1.67 4.01 12.80
N GLU A 104 -0.72 4.06 13.75
CA GLU A 104 -1.01 3.88 15.18
C GLU A 104 -1.63 5.13 15.84
N SER A 105 -1.17 6.32 15.47
CA SER A 105 -1.60 7.58 16.12
C SER A 105 -2.86 8.19 15.51
N GLN A 106 -3.27 7.76 14.31
CA GLN A 106 -4.27 8.45 13.46
C GLN A 106 -3.98 9.95 13.26
N GLN A 107 -2.74 10.40 13.51
CA GLN A 107 -2.30 11.77 13.35
C GLN A 107 -1.29 11.87 12.22
N GLU A 108 -1.37 12.96 11.47
CA GLU A 108 -0.49 13.24 10.34
C GLU A 108 0.96 13.50 10.82
N VAL A 109 1.95 12.82 10.23
CA VAL A 109 3.37 13.11 10.49
C VAL A 109 3.70 14.54 10.10
N LYS A 110 4.27 15.26 11.07
CA LYS A 110 4.79 16.63 10.91
C LYS A 110 6.30 16.62 11.11
N ALA A 111 6.99 17.64 10.60
CA ALA A 111 8.44 17.80 10.71
C ALA A 111 8.98 17.63 12.16
N SER A 112 8.21 18.05 13.16
CA SER A 112 8.52 17.87 14.60
C SER A 112 8.71 16.42 15.03
N ASN A 113 8.04 15.47 14.38
CA ASN A 113 8.07 14.05 14.72
C ASN A 113 9.16 13.30 13.94
N VAL A 114 9.74 13.93 12.91
CA VAL A 114 10.76 13.35 12.02
C VAL A 114 12.18 13.57 12.58
N LEU A 115 12.40 14.70 13.25
CA LEU A 115 13.70 15.09 13.82
C LEU A 115 14.35 14.01 14.71
N PRO A 116 13.64 13.34 15.64
CA PRO A 116 14.24 12.29 16.47
C PRO A 116 14.77 11.09 15.65
N PHE A 117 14.08 10.72 14.56
CA PHE A 117 14.49 9.61 13.69
C PHE A 117 15.72 9.95 12.86
N VAL A 118 15.78 11.18 12.34
CA VAL A 118 16.94 11.66 11.56
C VAL A 118 18.17 11.84 12.44
N THR A 119 17.99 12.23 13.70
CA THR A 119 19.09 12.42 14.66
C THR A 119 19.66 11.08 15.14
N ALA A 120 18.81 10.07 15.35
CA ALA A 120 19.22 8.72 15.77
C ALA A 120 19.82 7.86 14.64
N ALA A 121 19.56 8.20 13.37
CA ALA A 121 20.09 7.48 12.21
C ALA A 121 21.56 7.80 11.87
N GLY A 122 22.23 8.63 12.69
CA GLY A 122 23.68 8.85 12.63
C GLY A 122 24.46 7.72 13.31
N PHE A 123 24.57 6.59 12.62
CA PHE A 123 25.72 5.67 12.75
C PHE A 123 26.45 5.65 11.40
#